data_AF-A0A7R8AQ69-F1
#
_entry.id   AF-A0A7R8AQ69-F1
#
_cell.length_a   1.000
_cell.length_b   1.000
_cell.length_c   1.000
_cell.angle_alpha   90.00
_cell.angle_beta   90.00
_cell.angle_gamma   90.00
#
_symmetry.space_group_name_H-M   'P 1'
#
loop_
_entity.id
_entity.type
_entity.pdbx_description
1 polymer ?
#
loop_
_entity_poly.entity_id
_entity_poly.type
_entity_poly.pdbx_seq_one_letter_code
_entity_poly.pdbx_strand_id
1 'polypeptide(L)'
;MLPDACIPCEDSPLSITGSILTILTFVYALVVSAAFYLHRLHRANEETYTIFERTAEDIVEQSVEIQAFSSAYLTGSFQHEDRVLQTRMQRLLKRTEEPLQIMQDFASKYVLDFKPDPRLFEKRFFGRAKFAVNSESMRRTHLELDRLRKELRSLEVQILIRHQQRTLREQQEILRKLYESGAQSLDDKDEGLAVDAGNSKISQ
;
A
#
# COMPACT_ATOMS: atom_id res chain seq x y z
N MET A 1 -82.59 -31.89 -39.84
CA MET A 1 -81.28 -31.74 -40.51
C MET A 1 -81.03 -30.24 -40.64
N LEU A 2 -80.30 -29.66 -39.69
CA LEU A 2 -79.82 -28.27 -39.77
C LEU A 2 -78.34 -28.34 -40.16
N PRO A 3 -77.90 -27.58 -41.17
CA PRO A 3 -76.50 -27.57 -41.55
C PRO A 3 -75.69 -26.79 -40.51
N ASP A 4 -74.73 -27.47 -39.89
CA ASP A 4 -73.70 -26.84 -39.06
C ASP A 4 -72.78 -26.00 -39.96
N ALA A 5 -73.13 -24.73 -40.12
CA ALA A 5 -72.24 -23.73 -40.69
C ALA A 5 -71.20 -23.34 -39.65
N CYS A 6 -70.13 -24.13 -39.53
CA CYS A 6 -68.92 -23.71 -38.83
C CYS A 6 -68.28 -22.55 -39.61
N ILE A 7 -68.43 -21.33 -39.08
CA ILE A 7 -67.65 -20.17 -39.53
C ILE A 7 -66.21 -20.41 -39.05
N PRO A 8 -65.20 -20.40 -39.95
CA PRO A 8 -63.81 -20.58 -39.53
C PRO A 8 -63.41 -19.43 -38.59
N CYS A 9 -63.18 -19.77 -37.32
CA CYS A 9 -62.78 -18.82 -36.27
C CYS A 9 -61.31 -18.34 -36.38
N GLU A 10 -60.63 -18.65 -37.48
CA GLU A 10 -59.18 -18.40 -37.65
C GLU A 10 -58.84 -16.91 -37.70
N ASP A 11 -59.77 -16.04 -38.15
CA ASP A 11 -59.54 -14.60 -38.28
C ASP A 11 -60.32 -13.76 -37.27
N SER A 12 -60.58 -14.29 -36.07
CA SER A 12 -61.22 -13.49 -35.02
C SER A 12 -60.27 -12.36 -34.60
N PRO A 13 -60.68 -11.07 -34.67
CA PRO A 13 -59.82 -9.93 -34.35
C PRO A 13 -59.28 -9.96 -32.91
N LEU A 14 -59.93 -10.74 -32.03
CA LEU A 14 -59.49 -11.02 -30.66
C LEU A 14 -58.21 -11.88 -30.59
N SER A 15 -57.99 -12.77 -31.56
CA SER A 15 -56.79 -13.62 -31.63
C SER A 15 -55.55 -12.82 -32.06
N ILE A 16 -55.75 -11.92 -33.02
CA ILE A 16 -54.70 -11.02 -33.53
C ILE A 16 -54.27 -10.04 -32.44
N THR A 17 -55.22 -9.44 -31.70
CA THR A 17 -54.88 -8.52 -30.59
C THR A 17 -54.17 -9.24 -29.44
N GLY A 18 -54.56 -10.47 -29.11
CA GLY A 18 -53.87 -11.30 -28.12
C GLY A 18 -52.41 -11.60 -28.51
N SER A 19 -52.17 -11.89 -29.78
CA SER A 19 -50.82 -12.13 -30.30
C SER A 19 -49.96 -10.85 -30.26
N ILE A 20 -50.52 -9.71 -30.67
CA ILE A 20 -49.83 -8.41 -30.62
C ILE A 20 -49.47 -8.02 -29.17
N LEU A 21 -50.41 -8.19 -28.22
CA LEU A 21 -50.15 -7.92 -26.81
C LEU A 21 -49.04 -8.82 -26.23
N THR A 22 -48.99 -10.08 -26.66
CA THR A 22 -47.95 -11.01 -26.21
C THR A 22 -46.57 -10.62 -26.75
N ILE A 23 -46.48 -10.24 -28.03
CA ILE A 23 -45.24 -9.76 -28.63
C ILE A 23 -44.79 -8.45 -27.96
N LEU A 24 -45.70 -7.51 -27.72
CA LEU A 24 -45.38 -6.24 -27.06
C LEU A 24 -44.88 -6.44 -25.63
N THR A 25 -45.53 -7.30 -24.84
CA THR A 25 -45.10 -7.60 -23.47
C THR A 25 -43.74 -8.30 -23.45
N PHE A 26 -43.47 -9.19 -24.41
CA PHE A 26 -42.15 -9.82 -24.55
C PHE A 26 -41.05 -8.83 -24.92
N VAL A 27 -41.29 -7.95 -25.91
CA VAL A 27 -40.34 -6.90 -26.30
C VAL A 27 -40.11 -5.94 -25.13
N TYR A 28 -41.17 -5.55 -24.41
CA TYR A 28 -41.06 -4.71 -23.23
C TYR A 28 -40.19 -5.37 -22.15
N ALA A 29 -40.41 -6.66 -21.87
CA ALA A 29 -39.60 -7.42 -20.90
C ALA A 29 -38.12 -7.49 -21.31
N LEU A 30 -37.82 -7.66 -22.61
CA LEU A 30 -36.46 -7.64 -23.13
C LEU A 30 -35.80 -6.27 -22.94
N VAL A 31 -36.49 -5.18 -23.26
CA VAL A 31 -35.97 -3.82 -23.12
C VAL A 31 -35.69 -3.48 -21.65
N VAL A 32 -36.63 -3.81 -20.74
CA VAL A 32 -36.44 -3.59 -19.30
C VAL A 32 -35.28 -4.43 -18.77
N SER A 33 -35.17 -5.69 -19.19
CA SER A 33 -34.06 -6.57 -18.79
C SER A 33 -32.71 -6.03 -19.28
N ALA A 34 -32.64 -5.56 -20.53
CA ALA A 34 -31.45 -4.95 -21.10
C ALA A 34 -31.08 -3.65 -20.36
N ALA A 35 -32.06 -2.79 -20.07
CA ALA A 35 -31.85 -1.56 -19.32
C ALA A 35 -31.32 -1.84 -17.91
N PHE A 36 -31.89 -2.83 -17.21
CA PHE A 36 -31.43 -3.24 -15.88
C PHE A 36 -30.00 -3.82 -15.92
N TYR A 37 -29.70 -4.63 -16.93
CA TYR A 37 -28.35 -5.17 -17.13
C TYR A 37 -27.33 -4.07 -17.40
N LEU A 38 -27.64 -3.13 -18.28
CA LEU A 38 -26.79 -1.96 -18.56
C LEU A 38 -26.60 -1.09 -17.33
N HIS A 39 -27.64 -0.88 -16.53
CA HIS A 39 -27.55 -0.10 -15.30
C HIS A 39 -26.66 -0.78 -14.25
N ARG A 40 -26.78 -2.11 -14.09
CA ARG A 40 -25.86 -2.89 -13.24
C ARG A 40 -24.41 -2.81 -13.71
N LEU A 41 -24.17 -2.94 -15.01
CA LEU A 41 -22.84 -2.77 -15.59
C LEU A 41 -22.29 -1.38 -15.34
N HIS A 42 -23.10 -0.33 -15.47
CA HIS A 42 -22.68 1.03 -15.24
C HIS A 42 -22.25 1.25 -13.78
N ARG A 43 -23.06 0.77 -12.83
CA ARG A 43 -22.75 0.85 -11.39
C ARG A 43 -21.50 0.05 -11.02
N ALA A 44 -21.35 -1.16 -11.55
CA ALA A 44 -20.13 -1.95 -11.35
C ALA A 44 -18.89 -1.23 -11.91
N ASN A 45 -19.03 -0.51 -13.02
CA ASN A 45 -17.96 0.27 -13.63
C ASN A 45 -17.60 1.52 -12.80
N GLU A 46 -18.58 2.20 -12.20
CA GLU A 46 -18.34 3.32 -11.28
C GLU A 46 -17.67 2.88 -9.96
N GLU A 47 -18.14 1.78 -9.37
CA GLU A 47 -17.52 1.21 -8.18
C GLU A 47 -16.06 0.80 -8.46
N THR A 48 -15.81 0.18 -9.62
CA THR A 48 -14.45 -0.16 -10.07
C THR A 48 -13.57 1.09 -10.25
N TYR A 49 -14.14 2.21 -10.71
CA TYR A 49 -13.41 3.47 -10.87
C TYR A 49 -12.92 4.01 -9.52
N THR A 50 -13.79 4.05 -8.51
CA THR A 50 -13.42 4.55 -7.19
C THR A 50 -12.39 3.66 -6.49
N ILE A 51 -12.51 2.34 -6.65
CA ILE A 51 -11.53 1.39 -6.12
C ILE A 51 -10.19 1.58 -6.83
N PHE A 52 -10.22 1.74 -8.15
CA PHE A 52 -9.02 1.95 -8.96
C PHE A 52 -8.29 3.23 -8.59
N GLU A 53 -9.00 4.35 -8.47
CA GLU A 53 -8.44 5.66 -8.11
C GLU A 53 -7.82 5.62 -6.71
N ARG A 54 -8.51 5.05 -5.71
CA ARG A 54 -7.96 4.85 -4.36
C ARG A 54 -6.73 3.95 -4.37
N THR A 55 -6.77 2.84 -5.11
CA THR A 55 -5.62 1.92 -5.19
C THR A 55 -4.43 2.63 -5.84
N ALA A 56 -4.65 3.48 -6.84
CA ALA A 56 -3.61 4.25 -7.49
C ALA A 56 -3.01 5.32 -6.57
N GLU A 57 -3.83 6.02 -5.79
CA GLU A 57 -3.36 6.96 -4.77
C GLU A 57 -2.54 6.25 -3.69
N ASP A 58 -3.04 5.12 -3.17
CA ASP A 58 -2.33 4.29 -2.19
C ASP A 58 -0.97 3.81 -2.73
N ILE A 59 -0.90 3.43 -4.01
CA ILE A 59 0.35 3.03 -4.69
C ILE A 59 1.35 4.18 -4.70
N VAL A 60 0.90 5.39 -5.06
CA VAL A 60 1.78 6.57 -5.14
C VAL A 60 2.31 6.90 -3.75
N GLU A 61 1.45 6.92 -2.73
CA GLU A 61 1.86 7.15 -1.34
C GLU A 61 2.88 6.10 -0.87
N GLN A 62 2.62 4.82 -1.15
CA GLN A 62 3.53 3.73 -0.82
C GLN A 62 4.89 3.87 -1.51
N SER A 63 4.89 4.32 -2.77
CA SER A 63 6.13 4.54 -3.53
C SER A 63 6.99 5.64 -2.91
N VAL A 64 6.36 6.72 -2.45
CA VAL A 64 7.05 7.86 -1.82
C VAL A 64 7.65 7.45 -0.48
N GLU A 65 6.91 6.68 0.34
CA GLU A 65 7.42 6.20 1.63
C GLU A 65 8.63 5.27 1.45
N ILE A 66 8.56 4.30 0.53
CA ILE A 66 9.67 3.38 0.25
C ILE A 66 10.89 4.16 -0.29
N GLN A 67 10.66 5.15 -1.16
CA GLN A 67 11.74 5.96 -1.71
C GLN A 67 12.39 6.84 -0.64
N ALA A 68 11.61 7.48 0.22
CA ALA A 68 12.10 8.26 1.36
C ALA A 68 12.90 7.40 2.35
N PHE A 69 12.43 6.17 2.59
CA PHE A 69 13.15 5.23 3.44
C PHE A 69 14.48 4.80 2.82
N SER A 70 14.50 4.50 1.51
CA SER A 70 15.72 4.13 0.79
C SER A 70 16.76 5.25 0.81
N SER A 71 16.33 6.51 0.68
CA SER A 71 17.24 7.66 0.66
C SER A 71 17.80 7.95 2.05
N ALA A 72 16.97 7.84 3.10
CA ALA A 72 17.41 7.96 4.49
C ALA A 72 18.43 6.87 4.88
N TYR A 73 18.30 5.68 4.30
CA TYR A 73 19.28 4.60 4.48
C TYR A 73 20.60 4.89 3.77
N LEU A 74 20.54 5.36 2.51
CA LEU A 74 21.71 5.63 1.68
C LEU A 74 22.53 6.84 2.15
N THR A 75 21.91 7.84 2.77
CA THR A 75 22.60 9.02 3.34
C THR A 75 23.42 8.70 4.60
N GLY A 76 23.33 7.46 5.11
CA GLY A 76 24.30 6.89 6.02
C GLY A 76 24.00 7.06 7.51
N SER A 77 22.78 7.46 7.88
CA SER A 77 22.30 7.44 9.27
C SER A 77 22.46 6.07 9.95
N PHE A 78 22.52 4.99 9.16
CA PHE A 78 22.66 3.61 9.61
C PHE A 78 23.96 2.91 9.18
N GLN A 79 24.99 3.66 8.74
CA GLN A 79 26.24 3.07 8.23
C GLN A 79 27.01 2.19 9.24
N HIS A 80 26.70 2.29 10.54
CA HIS A 80 27.34 1.50 11.60
C HIS A 80 26.49 0.33 12.11
N GLU A 81 25.41 0.00 11.39
CA GLU A 81 24.58 -1.14 11.73
C GLU A 81 25.16 -2.49 11.31
N ASP A 82 24.59 -3.53 11.91
CA ASP A 82 24.93 -4.92 11.69
C ASP A 82 24.82 -5.28 10.19
N ARG A 83 25.92 -5.76 9.58
CA ARG A 83 26.00 -6.10 8.13
C ARG A 83 24.88 -7.04 7.70
N VAL A 84 24.40 -7.89 8.61
CA VAL A 84 23.29 -8.81 8.36
C VAL A 84 21.97 -8.07 8.10
N LEU A 85 21.68 -7.02 8.88
CA LEU A 85 20.47 -6.20 8.71
C LEU A 85 20.55 -5.38 7.43
N GLN A 86 21.71 -4.79 7.14
CA GLN A 86 21.97 -4.08 5.89
C GLN A 86 21.73 -4.97 4.65
N THR A 87 22.29 -6.18 4.66
CA THR A 87 22.12 -7.13 3.55
C THR A 87 20.67 -7.60 3.41
N ARG A 88 19.95 -7.74 4.54
CA ARG A 88 18.52 -8.09 4.51
C ARG A 88 17.68 -6.92 3.98
N MET A 89 17.99 -5.71 4.37
CA MET A 89 17.33 -4.49 3.90
C MET A 89 17.50 -4.31 2.39
N GLN A 90 18.73 -4.38 1.88
CA GLN A 90 18.99 -4.26 0.44
C GLN A 90 18.24 -5.33 -0.37
N ARG A 91 18.15 -6.56 0.15
CA ARG A 91 17.36 -7.62 -0.50
C ARG A 91 15.87 -7.31 -0.52
N LEU A 92 15.32 -6.74 0.54
CA LEU A 92 13.92 -6.33 0.59
C LEU A 92 13.65 -5.14 -0.35
N LEU A 93 14.51 -4.12 -0.35
CA LEU A 93 14.40 -2.99 -1.27
C LEU A 93 14.46 -3.42 -2.73
N LYS A 94 15.38 -4.32 -3.08
CA LYS A 94 15.46 -4.89 -4.43
C LYS A 94 14.20 -5.69 -4.80
N ARG A 95 13.60 -6.39 -3.84
CA ARG A 95 12.34 -7.11 -4.05
C ARG A 95 11.14 -6.19 -4.21
N THR A 96 11.17 -4.99 -3.61
CA THR A 96 10.09 -4.01 -3.80
C THR A 96 10.17 -3.29 -5.15
N GLU A 97 11.34 -3.22 -5.78
CA GLU A 97 11.57 -2.45 -7.01
C GLU A 97 10.66 -2.92 -8.16
N GLU A 98 10.60 -4.22 -8.41
CA GLU A 98 9.80 -4.78 -9.52
C GLU A 98 8.28 -4.59 -9.32
N PRO A 99 7.67 -5.00 -8.18
CA PRO A 99 6.26 -4.71 -7.90
C PRO A 99 5.92 -3.22 -7.98
N LEU A 100 6.82 -2.37 -7.49
CA LEU A 100 6.62 -0.93 -7.48
C LEU A 100 6.65 -0.36 -8.90
N GLN A 101 7.60 -0.80 -9.73
CA GLN A 101 7.73 -0.37 -11.11
C GLN A 101 6.51 -0.80 -11.93
N ILE A 102 6.02 -2.03 -11.77
CA ILE A 102 4.78 -2.49 -12.42
C ILE A 102 3.60 -1.58 -12.06
N MET A 103 3.48 -1.23 -10.78
CA MET A 103 2.41 -0.38 -10.27
C MET A 103 2.53 1.08 -10.75
N GLN A 104 3.75 1.63 -10.82
CA GLN A 104 4.02 2.96 -11.35
C GLN A 104 3.79 3.05 -12.86
N ASP A 105 4.22 2.05 -13.62
CA ASP A 105 3.97 1.95 -15.06
C ASP A 105 2.47 1.85 -15.34
N PHE A 106 1.74 1.13 -14.49
CA PHE A 106 0.29 1.07 -14.57
C PHE A 106 -0.35 2.42 -14.24
N ALA A 107 0.02 3.03 -13.12
CA ALA A 107 -0.53 4.31 -12.67
C ALA A 107 -0.24 5.43 -13.67
N SER A 108 0.99 5.53 -14.17
CA SER A 108 1.35 6.54 -15.18
C SER A 108 0.53 6.38 -16.46
N LYS A 109 0.41 5.15 -16.96
CA LYS A 109 -0.25 4.86 -18.24
C LYS A 109 -1.77 4.97 -18.20
N TYR A 110 -2.38 4.72 -17.04
CA TYR A 110 -3.85 4.60 -16.93
C TYR A 110 -4.48 5.50 -15.86
N VAL A 111 -3.70 6.26 -15.09
CA VAL A 111 -4.21 7.15 -14.01
C VAL A 111 -3.70 8.58 -14.21
N LEU A 112 -2.37 8.79 -14.32
CA LEU A 112 -1.78 10.13 -14.24
C LEU A 112 -1.97 10.99 -15.50
N ASP A 113 -2.22 10.39 -16.66
CA ASP A 113 -2.54 11.12 -17.91
C ASP A 113 -4.00 11.60 -18.00
N PHE A 114 -4.81 11.45 -16.94
CA PHE A 114 -6.22 11.82 -16.93
C PHE A 114 -6.44 13.32 -16.74
N LYS A 115 -6.24 14.12 -17.80
CA LYS A 115 -6.99 15.36 -17.93
C LYS A 115 -8.46 15.03 -18.23
N PRO A 116 -9.44 15.76 -17.66
CA PRO A 116 -10.86 15.57 -17.94
C PRO A 116 -11.23 16.08 -19.34
N ASP A 117 -10.66 15.48 -20.38
CA ASP A 117 -11.01 15.77 -21.77
C ASP A 117 -12.09 14.79 -22.26
N PRO A 118 -13.29 15.25 -22.64
CA PRO A 118 -14.35 14.38 -23.17
C PRO A 118 -13.94 13.63 -24.44
N ARG A 119 -12.91 14.07 -25.17
CA ARG A 119 -12.39 13.40 -26.38
C ARG A 119 -11.57 12.14 -26.08
N LEU A 120 -11.22 11.88 -24.82
CA LEU A 120 -10.43 10.72 -24.41
C LEU A 120 -11.28 9.52 -23.98
N PHE A 121 -12.60 9.55 -24.18
CA PHE A 121 -13.53 8.50 -23.74
C PHE A 121 -13.10 7.08 -24.17
N GLU A 122 -12.66 6.91 -25.42
CA GLU A 122 -12.15 5.61 -25.90
C GLU A 122 -10.92 5.15 -25.11
N LYS A 123 -9.94 6.03 -24.87
CA LYS A 123 -8.76 5.68 -24.07
C LYS A 123 -9.12 5.29 -22.64
N ARG A 124 -10.15 5.93 -22.06
CA ARG A 124 -10.68 5.56 -20.73
C ARG A 124 -11.30 4.18 -20.75
N PHE A 125 -12.09 3.85 -21.76
CA PHE A 125 -12.71 2.54 -21.89
C PHE A 125 -11.66 1.44 -22.06
N PHE A 126 -10.66 1.64 -22.92
CA PHE A 126 -9.56 0.68 -23.11
C PHE A 126 -8.70 0.52 -21.84
N GLY A 127 -8.40 1.62 -21.14
CA GLY A 127 -7.71 1.56 -19.84
C GLY A 127 -8.48 0.73 -18.82
N ARG A 128 -9.80 0.91 -18.74
CA ARG A 128 -10.69 0.17 -17.83
C ARG A 128 -10.81 -1.31 -18.19
N ALA A 129 -11.01 -1.63 -19.47
CA ALA A 129 -11.06 -3.03 -19.92
C ALA A 129 -9.74 -3.74 -19.60
N LYS A 130 -8.61 -3.06 -19.81
CA LYS A 130 -7.29 -3.60 -19.53
C LYS A 130 -7.01 -3.71 -18.03
N PHE A 131 -7.50 -2.77 -17.21
CA PHE A 131 -7.48 -2.91 -15.76
C PHE A 131 -8.34 -4.10 -15.31
N ALA A 132 -9.54 -4.28 -15.83
CA ALA A 132 -10.40 -5.42 -15.47
C ALA A 132 -9.71 -6.76 -15.79
N VAL A 133 -9.08 -6.87 -16.96
CA VAL A 133 -8.30 -8.05 -17.37
C VAL A 133 -7.09 -8.26 -16.46
N ASN A 134 -6.40 -7.18 -16.06
CA ASN A 134 -5.21 -7.25 -15.21
C ASN A 134 -5.51 -7.08 -13.72
N SER A 135 -6.78 -7.01 -13.31
CA SER A 135 -7.18 -6.60 -11.95
C SER A 135 -6.69 -7.59 -10.91
N GLU A 136 -6.72 -8.87 -11.25
CA GLU A 136 -6.20 -9.93 -10.40
C GLU A 136 -4.68 -9.86 -10.29
N SER A 137 -3.97 -9.57 -11.39
CA SER A 137 -2.51 -9.37 -11.37
C SER A 137 -2.16 -8.17 -10.50
N MET A 138 -2.82 -7.02 -10.70
CA MET A 138 -2.61 -5.81 -9.92
C MET A 138 -2.91 -6.03 -8.44
N ARG A 139 -3.98 -6.77 -8.12
CA ARG A 139 -4.31 -7.16 -6.75
C ARG A 139 -3.22 -8.04 -6.14
N ARG A 140 -2.66 -8.99 -6.87
CA ARG A 140 -1.54 -9.82 -6.40
C ARG A 140 -0.30 -8.98 -6.14
N THR A 141 0.07 -8.11 -7.09
CA THR A 141 1.20 -7.18 -6.94
C THR A 141 1.00 -6.24 -5.75
N HIS A 142 -0.22 -5.74 -5.53
CA HIS A 142 -0.57 -4.91 -4.38
C HIS A 142 -0.39 -5.65 -3.06
N LEU A 143 -0.93 -6.88 -2.95
CA LEU A 143 -0.78 -7.71 -1.76
C LEU A 143 0.69 -8.07 -1.47
N GLU A 144 1.48 -8.30 -2.52
CA GLU A 144 2.91 -8.54 -2.40
C GLU A 144 3.65 -7.31 -1.89
N LEU A 145 3.34 -6.13 -2.43
CA LEU A 145 3.94 -4.87 -2.01
C LEU A 145 3.58 -4.52 -0.56
N ASP A 146 2.33 -4.73 -0.17
CA ASP A 146 1.85 -4.60 1.21
C ASP A 146 2.59 -5.53 2.18
N ARG A 147 2.83 -6.77 1.75
CA ARG A 147 3.61 -7.73 2.53
C ARG A 147 5.05 -7.25 2.70
N LEU A 148 5.70 -6.84 1.61
CA LEU A 148 7.07 -6.33 1.64
C LEU A 148 7.19 -5.06 2.49
N ARG A 149 6.20 -4.17 2.45
CA ARG A 149 6.11 -2.98 3.31
C ARG A 149 6.07 -3.33 4.79
N LYS A 150 5.25 -4.33 5.18
CA LYS A 150 5.21 -4.83 6.56
C LYS A 150 6.54 -5.42 7.00
N GLU A 151 7.22 -6.14 6.11
CA GLU A 151 8.56 -6.68 6.37
C GLU A 151 9.62 -5.57 6.52
N LEU A 152 9.57 -4.53 5.68
CA LEU A 152 10.45 -3.35 5.78
C LEU A 152 10.24 -2.59 7.09
N ARG A 153 8.98 -2.26 7.46
CA ARG A 153 8.67 -1.59 8.73
C ARG A 153 9.11 -2.42 9.94
N SER A 154 8.93 -3.74 9.88
CA SER A 154 9.44 -4.62 10.93
C SER A 154 10.96 -4.54 11.07
N LEU A 155 11.68 -4.48 9.95
CA LEU A 155 13.14 -4.36 9.95
C LEU A 155 13.59 -2.99 10.47
N GLU A 156 12.92 -1.91 10.07
CA GLU A 156 13.17 -0.55 10.55
C GLU A 156 13.02 -0.46 12.06
N VAL A 157 11.96 -1.03 12.64
CA VAL A 157 11.77 -1.07 14.09
C VAL A 157 12.90 -1.86 14.77
N GLN A 158 13.36 -2.97 14.19
CA GLN A 158 14.49 -3.73 14.75
C GLN A 158 15.80 -2.94 14.74
N ILE A 159 16.03 -2.20 13.66
CA ILE A 159 17.17 -1.28 13.48
C ILE A 159 17.13 -0.19 14.56
N LEU A 160 15.99 0.49 14.71
CA LEU A 160 15.80 1.52 15.73
C LEU A 160 16.03 1.00 17.15
N ILE A 161 15.50 -0.18 17.48
CA ILE A 161 15.69 -0.80 18.79
C ILE A 161 17.17 -1.08 19.04
N ARG A 162 17.89 -1.64 18.06
CA ARG A 162 19.32 -1.93 18.20
C ARG A 162 20.15 -0.66 18.34
N HIS A 163 19.81 0.38 17.58
CA HIS A 163 20.45 1.68 17.69
C HIS A 163 20.26 2.27 19.09
N GLN A 164 19.02 2.30 19.61
CA GLN A 164 18.75 2.77 20.98
C GLN A 164 19.50 1.97 22.04
N GLN A 165 19.54 0.64 21.93
CA GLN A 165 20.29 -0.22 22.85
C GLN A 165 21.78 0.09 22.84
N ARG A 166 22.35 0.39 21.66
CA ARG A 166 23.76 0.77 21.53
C ARG A 166 24.03 2.12 22.20
N THR A 167 23.22 3.13 21.90
CA THR A 167 23.34 4.46 22.51
C THR A 167 23.22 4.40 24.03
N LEU A 168 22.30 3.59 24.56
CA LEU A 168 22.17 3.38 25.99
C LEU A 168 23.42 2.73 26.60
N ARG A 169 24.01 1.73 25.93
CA ARG A 169 25.27 1.11 26.40
C ARG A 169 26.43 2.09 26.39
N GLU A 170 26.56 2.90 25.34
CA GLU A 170 27.59 3.93 25.23
C GLU A 170 27.44 4.98 26.34
N GLN A 171 26.21 5.42 26.61
CA GLN A 171 25.91 6.32 27.74
C GLN A 171 26.26 5.70 29.10
N GLN A 172 25.91 4.43 29.32
CA GLN A 172 26.26 3.70 30.54
C GLN A 172 27.78 3.57 30.72
N GLU A 173 28.51 3.33 29.63
CA GLU A 173 29.97 3.23 29.67
C GLU A 173 30.63 4.58 29.99
N ILE A 174 30.12 5.68 29.43
CA ILE A 174 30.58 7.04 29.74
C ILE A 174 30.33 7.36 31.22
N LEU A 175 29.12 7.11 31.71
CA LEU A 175 28.78 7.34 33.12
C LEU A 175 29.67 6.52 34.06
N ARG A 176 29.94 5.26 33.69
CA ARG A 176 30.86 4.40 34.45
C ARG A 176 32.28 4.96 34.49
N LYS A 177 32.83 5.40 33.34
CA LYS A 177 34.17 6.02 33.28
C LYS A 177 34.27 7.29 34.11
N LEU A 178 33.22 8.12 34.10
CA LEU A 178 33.15 9.32 34.94
C LEU A 178 33.12 8.97 36.43
N TYR A 179 32.39 7.92 36.82
CA TYR A 179 32.36 7.45 38.20
C TYR A 179 33.71 6.88 38.66
N GLU A 180 34.35 6.03 37.85
CA GLU A 180 35.67 5.45 38.14
C GLU A 180 36.76 6.55 38.24
N SER A 181 36.75 7.52 37.33
CA SER A 181 37.66 8.67 37.38
C SER A 181 37.41 9.57 38.60
N GLY A 182 36.14 9.76 38.98
CA GLY A 182 35.78 10.49 40.20
C GLY A 182 36.27 9.80 41.47
N ALA A 183 36.11 8.48 41.56
CA ALA A 183 36.59 7.68 42.67
C ALA A 183 38.12 7.74 42.82
N GLN A 184 38.87 7.58 41.72
CA GLN A 184 40.33 7.72 41.72
C GLN A 184 40.77 9.10 42.23
N SER A 185 40.09 10.18 41.83
CA SER A 185 40.43 11.53 42.28
C SER A 185 40.17 11.80 43.77
N LEU A 186 39.31 10.99 44.42
CA LEU A 186 39.06 11.06 45.86
C LEU A 186 40.12 10.29 46.63
N ASP A 187 40.47 9.08 46.19
CA ASP A 187 41.53 8.27 46.80
C ASP A 187 42.88 9.02 46.78
N ASP A 188 43.22 9.67 45.66
CA ASP A 188 44.45 10.47 45.52
C ASP A 188 44.49 11.67 46.50
N LYS A 189 43.33 12.24 46.86
CA LYS A 189 43.24 13.36 47.82
C LYS A 189 43.41 12.91 49.26
N ASP A 190 42.88 11.74 49.61
CA ASP A 190 43.01 11.18 50.96
C ASP A 190 44.45 10.74 51.24
N GLU A 191 45.17 10.20 50.24
CA GLU A 191 46.62 9.94 50.36
C GLU A 191 47.44 11.22 50.53
N GLY A 192 47.13 12.29 49.80
CA GLY A 192 47.80 13.59 49.96
C GLY A 192 47.64 14.19 51.35
N LEU A 193 46.44 14.11 51.94
CA LEU A 193 46.16 14.60 53.30
C LEU A 193 46.87 13.76 54.38
N ALA A 194 47.05 12.45 54.18
CA ALA A 194 47.78 11.58 55.10
C ALA A 194 49.29 11.90 55.12
N VAL A 195 49.88 12.26 53.96
CA VAL A 195 51.30 12.63 53.85
C VAL A 195 51.60 13.97 54.54
N ASP A 196 50.73 14.98 54.40
CA ASP A 196 50.91 16.28 55.05
C ASP A 196 50.76 16.22 56.58
N ALA A 197 49.89 15.35 57.11
CA ALA A 197 49.75 15.14 58.55
C ALA A 197 50.98 14.45 59.18
N GLY A 198 51.73 13.66 58.40
CA GLY A 198 52.95 12.96 58.84
C GLY A 198 54.17 13.88 58.97
N ASN A 199 54.33 14.84 58.05
CA ASN A 199 55.49 15.75 58.05
C ASN A 199 55.40 16.88 59.09
N SER A 200 54.23 17.13 59.69
CA SER A 200 54.05 18.13 60.75
C SER A 200 54.70 17.76 62.10
N LYS A 201 55.20 16.54 62.30
CA LYS A 201 55.72 16.06 63.61
C LYS A 201 57.24 16.01 63.77
N ILE A 202 58.04 16.44 62.77
CA ILE A 202 59.51 16.27 62.80
C ILE A 202 60.27 17.58 63.15
N SER A 203 59.59 18.71 63.32
CA SER A 203 60.24 19.97 63.74
C SER A 203 59.90 20.33 65.19
N GLN A 204 60.45 19.60 66.15
CA GLN A 204 60.66 20.05 67.53
C GLN A 204 62.00 19.54 68.04
#